data_AF-A0A1I4J5X3-F1
#
_entry.id   AF-A0A1I4J5X3-F1
#
_cell.length_a   1.000
_cell.length_b   1.000
_cell.length_c   1.000
_cell.angle_alpha   90.00
_cell.angle_beta   90.00
_cell.angle_gamma   90.00
#
_symmetry.space_group_name_H-M   'P 1'
#
loop_
_entity.id
_entity.type
_entity.pdbx_description
1 polymer ?
#
loop_
_entity_poly.entity_id
_entity_poly.type
_entity_poly.pdbx_seq_one_letter_code
_entity_poly.pdbx_strand_id
1 'polypeptide(L)'
;MSTDNLANLICGDYRQHSYIESIYEVIFHNISIMERKLVNITDEDITILGPYYARSLLESVCTALVGRLDPFRLIYLQKVQSLDSFSIGKKAKSAISWFGDIFQPGENINNIWNSEKDFSKVGRGLFGDPYGEIFWNPAYKNLIDDSDFADHHSLNYYLTAIDGPEKFTKYIRQEASKLYSSLSKGVHSELIIEPEIIYDKTTVGELIVNVIKLSSIIGIVSHRIDCATCRLPFDNAFQYYENLYEWSENYDV
;
A
#
# COMPACT_ATOMS: atom_id res chain seq x y z
N MET A 1 8.53 -12.73 -14.50
CA MET A 1 7.37 -12.32 -13.69
C MET A 1 6.17 -12.16 -14.60
N SER A 2 5.03 -12.79 -14.30
CA SER A 2 3.76 -12.41 -14.93
C SER A 2 3.56 -10.91 -14.72
N THR A 3 3.25 -10.17 -15.77
CA THR A 3 2.97 -8.74 -15.64
C THR A 3 1.77 -8.55 -14.71
N ASP A 4 1.85 -7.56 -13.82
CA ASP A 4 0.73 -7.06 -13.01
C ASP A 4 0.36 -7.90 -11.77
N ASN A 5 1.29 -8.68 -11.20
CA ASN A 5 1.03 -9.46 -9.97
C ASN A 5 0.62 -8.56 -8.81
N LEU A 6 1.30 -7.42 -8.63
CA LEU A 6 0.98 -6.49 -7.56
C LEU A 6 -0.37 -5.82 -7.81
N ALA A 7 -0.67 -5.42 -9.05
CA ALA A 7 -1.97 -4.85 -9.37
C ALA A 7 -3.12 -5.84 -9.11
N ASN A 8 -2.95 -7.11 -9.50
CA ASN A 8 -3.92 -8.16 -9.23
C ASN A 8 -4.10 -8.42 -7.73
N LEU A 9 -3.00 -8.49 -6.97
CA LEU A 9 -3.05 -8.68 -5.53
C LEU A 9 -3.76 -7.52 -4.82
N ILE A 10 -3.47 -6.28 -5.21
CA ILE A 10 -3.97 -5.10 -4.52
C ILE A 10 -5.42 -4.76 -4.89
N CYS A 11 -5.73 -4.73 -6.19
CA CYS A 11 -7.07 -4.40 -6.67
C CYS A 11 -8.06 -5.56 -6.55
N GLY A 12 -7.56 -6.80 -6.51
CA GLY A 12 -8.37 -8.00 -6.42
C GLY A 12 -9.43 -8.12 -7.52
N ASP A 13 -10.56 -8.77 -7.22
CA ASP A 13 -11.62 -9.01 -8.21
C ASP A 13 -12.63 -7.85 -8.31
N TYR A 14 -12.12 -6.66 -8.64
CA TYR A 14 -12.93 -5.44 -8.71
C TYR A 14 -13.99 -5.46 -9.83
N ARG A 15 -13.83 -6.30 -10.85
CA ARG A 15 -14.75 -6.40 -11.99
C ARG A 15 -16.12 -6.96 -11.60
N GLN A 16 -16.21 -7.64 -10.45
CA GLN A 16 -17.50 -8.06 -9.90
C GLN A 16 -18.31 -6.90 -9.30
N HIS A 17 -17.74 -5.70 -9.20
CA HIS A 17 -18.32 -4.56 -8.50
C HIS A 17 -18.49 -3.35 -9.43
N SER A 18 -19.58 -3.34 -10.20
CA SER A 18 -19.88 -2.29 -11.21
C SER A 18 -19.84 -0.85 -10.68
N TYR A 19 -20.11 -0.64 -9.40
CA TYR A 19 -20.11 0.69 -8.77
C TYR A 19 -18.70 1.28 -8.56
N ILE A 20 -17.65 0.45 -8.59
CA ILE A 20 -16.25 0.85 -8.42
C ILE A 20 -15.34 0.41 -9.58
N GLU A 21 -15.87 -0.39 -10.52
CA GLU A 21 -15.10 -0.98 -11.63
C GLU A 21 -14.24 0.04 -12.36
N SER A 22 -14.84 1.08 -12.94
CA SER A 22 -14.10 2.14 -13.66
C SER A 22 -13.02 2.84 -12.85
N ILE A 23 -13.20 2.94 -11.52
CA ILE A 23 -12.19 3.55 -10.63
C ILE A 23 -11.01 2.59 -10.48
N TYR A 24 -11.29 1.32 -10.22
CA TYR A 24 -10.26 0.31 -10.06
C TYR A 24 -9.58 -0.06 -11.38
N GLU A 25 -10.22 0.10 -12.53
CA GLU A 25 -9.54 -0.01 -13.84
C GLU A 25 -8.38 0.99 -13.94
N VAL A 26 -8.61 2.24 -13.55
CA VAL A 26 -7.58 3.29 -13.56
C VAL A 26 -6.49 2.99 -12.53
N ILE A 27 -6.86 2.60 -11.30
CA ILE A 27 -5.89 2.29 -10.25
C ILE A 27 -5.07 1.04 -10.62
N PHE A 28 -5.71 0.00 -11.13
CA PHE A 28 -5.06 -1.21 -11.62
C PHE A 28 -4.06 -0.88 -12.72
N HIS A 29 -4.47 -0.07 -13.71
CA HIS A 29 -3.59 0.39 -14.79
C HIS A 29 -2.37 1.14 -14.26
N ASN A 30 -2.57 2.06 -13.32
CA ASN A 30 -1.48 2.83 -12.71
C ASN A 30 -0.49 1.93 -11.97
N ILE A 31 -0.99 1.02 -11.11
CA ILE A 31 -0.14 0.06 -10.39
C ILE A 31 0.63 -0.83 -11.38
N SER A 32 -0.05 -1.36 -12.39
CA SER A 32 0.53 -2.22 -13.44
C SER A 32 1.64 -1.51 -14.23
N ILE A 33 1.45 -0.22 -14.56
CA ILE A 33 2.49 0.56 -15.24
C ILE A 33 3.69 0.76 -14.31
N MET A 34 3.47 1.20 -13.08
CA MET A 34 4.56 1.49 -12.14
C MET A 34 5.34 0.22 -11.79
N GLU A 35 4.66 -0.89 -11.54
CA GLU A 35 5.26 -2.22 -11.34
C GLU A 35 6.15 -2.59 -12.53
N ARG A 36 5.64 -2.55 -13.76
CA ARG A 36 6.43 -2.86 -14.96
C ARG A 36 7.60 -1.91 -15.17
N LYS A 37 7.45 -0.63 -14.84
CA LYS A 37 8.53 0.35 -14.96
C LYS A 37 9.64 0.09 -13.95
N LEU A 38 9.31 -0.32 -12.74
CA LEU A 38 10.29 -0.67 -11.70
C LEU A 38 10.99 -2.00 -12.01
N VAL A 39 10.25 -3.02 -12.44
CA VAL A 39 10.81 -4.33 -12.79
C VAL A 39 11.81 -4.25 -13.95
N ASN A 40 11.59 -3.33 -14.89
CA ASN A 40 12.43 -3.16 -16.08
C ASN A 40 13.21 -1.84 -16.05
N ILE A 41 13.43 -1.25 -14.87
CA ILE A 41 14.18 0.00 -14.77
C ILE A 41 15.62 -0.23 -15.18
N THR A 42 16.17 0.69 -15.97
CA THR A 42 17.56 0.60 -16.42
C THR A 42 18.50 1.15 -15.34
N ASP A 43 19.77 0.73 -15.39
CA ASP A 43 20.82 1.26 -14.51
C ASP A 43 20.98 2.78 -14.65
N GLU A 44 20.74 3.32 -15.84
CA GLU A 44 20.82 4.76 -16.13
C GLU A 44 19.63 5.53 -15.50
N ASP A 45 18.45 4.92 -15.48
CA ASP A 45 17.21 5.56 -15.01
C ASP A 45 16.95 5.36 -13.51
N ILE A 46 17.56 4.36 -12.88
CA ILE A 46 17.17 3.92 -11.53
C ILE A 46 17.29 5.02 -10.49
N THR A 47 18.37 5.80 -10.49
CA THR A 47 18.63 6.83 -9.47
C THR A 47 17.68 8.03 -9.60
N ILE A 48 17.20 8.32 -10.81
CA ILE A 48 16.35 9.48 -11.12
C ILE A 48 14.87 9.10 -11.09
N LEU A 49 14.49 8.03 -11.78
CA LEU A 49 13.09 7.63 -11.97
C LEU A 49 12.62 6.59 -10.96
N GLY A 50 13.54 5.81 -10.38
CA GLY A 50 13.22 4.78 -9.39
C GLY A 50 12.46 5.33 -8.19
N PRO A 51 12.92 6.41 -7.52
CA PRO A 51 12.22 6.99 -6.38
C PRO A 51 10.82 7.48 -6.74
N TYR A 52 10.65 8.05 -7.93
CA TYR A 52 9.36 8.53 -8.42
C TYR A 52 8.38 7.37 -8.62
N TYR A 53 8.76 6.35 -9.39
CA TYR A 53 7.89 5.20 -9.66
C TYR A 53 7.56 4.40 -8.40
N ALA A 54 8.53 4.18 -7.52
CA ALA A 54 8.31 3.46 -6.26
C ALA A 54 7.39 4.23 -5.30
N ARG A 55 7.54 5.57 -5.22
CA ARG A 55 6.61 6.39 -4.43
C ARG A 55 5.20 6.36 -5.00
N SER A 56 5.06 6.58 -6.31
CA SER A 56 3.76 6.56 -6.98
C SER A 56 3.08 5.20 -6.88
N LEU A 57 3.85 4.11 -6.92
CA LEU A 57 3.36 2.77 -6.66
C LEU A 57 2.80 2.66 -5.24
N LEU A 58 3.59 3.03 -4.21
CA LEU A 58 3.17 2.96 -2.81
C LEU A 58 1.89 3.78 -2.56
N GLU A 59 1.81 5.01 -3.09
CA GLU A 59 0.62 5.87 -2.99
C GLU A 59 -0.61 5.25 -3.67
N SER A 60 -0.43 4.64 -4.85
CA SER A 60 -1.50 3.97 -5.60
C SER A 60 -2.01 2.73 -4.87
N VAL A 61 -1.09 1.95 -4.30
CA VAL A 61 -1.42 0.76 -3.49
C VAL A 61 -2.26 1.15 -2.27
N CYS A 62 -1.82 2.16 -1.51
CA CYS A 62 -2.58 2.63 -0.35
C CYS A 62 -3.95 3.20 -0.75
N THR A 63 -4.03 3.91 -1.89
CA THR A 63 -5.31 4.42 -2.41
C THR A 63 -6.27 3.29 -2.76
N ALA A 64 -5.79 2.23 -3.40
CA ALA A 64 -6.57 1.04 -3.71
C ALA A 64 -7.10 0.37 -2.43
N LEU A 65 -6.25 0.24 -1.40
CA LEU A 65 -6.64 -0.39 -0.14
C LEU A 65 -7.63 0.45 0.67
N VAL A 66 -7.50 1.79 0.65
CA VAL A 66 -8.53 2.69 1.19
C VAL A 66 -9.87 2.42 0.52
N GLY A 67 -9.90 2.33 -0.81
CA GLY A 67 -11.13 2.04 -1.54
C GLY A 67 -11.72 0.67 -1.23
N ARG A 68 -10.89 -0.33 -0.89
CA ARG A 68 -11.38 -1.67 -0.59
C ARG A 68 -12.13 -1.69 0.74
N LEU A 69 -11.68 -0.91 1.72
CA LEU A 69 -12.29 -0.79 3.04
C LEU A 69 -13.38 0.29 3.11
N ASP A 70 -13.25 1.36 2.33
CA ASP A 70 -14.22 2.46 2.21
C ASP A 70 -14.41 2.85 0.73
N PRO A 71 -15.21 2.08 -0.04
CA PRO A 71 -15.43 2.36 -1.45
C PRO A 71 -16.08 3.73 -1.69
N PHE A 72 -16.91 4.19 -0.74
CA PHE A 72 -17.57 5.49 -0.83
C PHE A 72 -16.55 6.62 -0.95
N ARG A 73 -15.41 6.51 -0.26
CA ARG A 73 -14.33 7.52 -0.33
C ARG A 73 -13.83 7.72 -1.76
N LEU A 74 -13.58 6.63 -2.50
CA LEU A 74 -13.12 6.72 -3.89
C LEU A 74 -14.21 7.16 -4.85
N ILE A 75 -15.44 6.67 -4.68
CA ILE A 75 -16.59 7.10 -5.49
C ILE A 75 -16.80 8.60 -5.33
N TYR A 76 -16.78 9.10 -4.09
CA TYR A 76 -16.93 10.53 -3.81
C TYR A 76 -15.82 11.35 -4.50
N LEU A 77 -14.57 10.91 -4.41
CA LEU A 77 -13.45 11.55 -5.10
C LEU A 77 -13.65 11.59 -6.62
N GLN A 78 -14.00 10.46 -7.24
CA GLN A 78 -14.28 10.38 -8.69
C GLN A 78 -15.40 11.34 -9.10
N LYS A 79 -16.49 11.38 -8.32
CA LYS A 79 -17.62 12.28 -8.60
C LYS A 79 -17.21 13.75 -8.51
N VAL A 80 -16.42 14.13 -7.51
CA VAL A 80 -15.87 15.49 -7.39
C VAL A 80 -14.95 15.84 -8.57
N GLN A 81 -14.08 14.92 -9.00
CA GLN A 81 -13.17 15.11 -10.12
C GLN A 81 -13.89 15.20 -11.49
N SER A 82 -15.12 14.68 -11.56
CA SER A 82 -15.96 14.69 -12.76
C SER A 82 -16.82 15.96 -12.89
N LEU A 83 -16.78 16.89 -11.93
CA LEU A 83 -17.50 18.15 -12.00
C LEU A 83 -16.74 19.17 -12.86
N ASP A 84 -17.46 20.00 -13.62
CA ASP A 84 -16.87 21.10 -14.40
C ASP A 84 -16.09 22.11 -13.53
N SER A 85 -16.42 22.18 -12.24
CA SER A 85 -15.75 23.04 -11.27
C SER A 85 -14.42 22.47 -10.76
N PHE A 86 -14.07 21.23 -11.10
CA PHE A 86 -12.81 20.63 -10.74
C PHE A 86 -11.67 21.29 -11.53
N SER A 87 -10.64 21.74 -10.80
CA SER A 87 -9.46 22.38 -11.38
C SER A 87 -8.22 21.61 -11.00
N ILE A 88 -7.41 21.24 -12.01
CA ILE A 88 -6.15 20.51 -11.82
C ILE A 88 -5.15 21.32 -10.98
N GLY A 89 -5.19 22.67 -11.06
CA GLY A 89 -4.27 23.55 -10.36
C GLY A 89 -4.51 23.67 -8.85
N LYS A 90 -5.58 23.08 -8.31
CA LYS A 90 -5.91 23.15 -6.88
C LYS A 90 -6.16 21.76 -6.32
N LYS A 91 -5.39 21.39 -5.29
CA LYS A 91 -5.63 20.14 -4.55
C LYS A 91 -7.06 20.13 -3.99
N ALA A 92 -7.86 19.16 -4.42
CA ALA A 92 -9.20 18.96 -3.87
C ALA A 92 -9.09 18.54 -2.39
N LYS A 93 -9.94 19.11 -1.54
CA LYS A 93 -10.00 18.73 -0.11
C LYS A 93 -10.42 17.27 0.10
N SER A 94 -11.08 16.68 -0.89
CA SER A 94 -11.48 15.27 -0.92
C SER A 94 -10.37 14.33 -1.39
N ALA A 95 -9.23 14.84 -1.87
CA ALA A 95 -8.12 14.01 -2.30
C ALA A 95 -7.58 13.17 -1.14
N ILE A 96 -7.20 11.93 -1.43
CA ILE A 96 -6.54 11.06 -0.45
C ILE A 96 -5.24 11.71 0.00
N SER A 97 -5.07 11.83 1.31
CA SER A 97 -3.91 12.40 1.95
C SER A 97 -3.12 11.33 2.69
N TRP A 98 -1.82 11.32 2.47
CA TRP A 98 -0.89 10.44 3.17
C TRP A 98 -0.99 10.59 4.69
N PHE A 99 -1.04 11.84 5.16
CA PHE A 99 -1.35 12.15 6.56
C PHE A 99 -2.85 12.37 6.70
N GLY A 100 -3.50 11.58 7.55
CA GLY A 100 -4.95 11.54 7.73
C GLY A 100 -5.57 10.27 7.17
N ASP A 101 -5.68 10.15 5.85
CA ASP A 101 -6.39 9.03 5.20
C ASP A 101 -5.56 7.73 5.19
N ILE A 102 -4.23 7.81 5.13
CA ILE A 102 -3.36 6.61 5.22
C ILE A 102 -2.81 6.46 6.63
N PHE A 103 -2.06 7.48 7.08
CA PHE A 103 -1.51 7.54 8.42
C PHE A 103 -2.24 8.56 9.26
N GLN A 104 -3.01 8.06 10.20
CA GLN A 104 -3.50 8.89 11.26
C GLN A 104 -2.40 9.06 12.33
N PRO A 105 -2.23 10.27 12.91
CA PRO A 105 -1.43 10.43 14.11
C PRO A 105 -1.89 9.44 15.19
N GLY A 106 -0.93 8.71 15.78
CA GLY A 106 -1.23 7.71 16.80
C GLY A 106 -1.99 8.33 17.96
N GLU A 107 -3.04 7.66 18.39
CA GLU A 107 -3.79 8.04 19.58
C GLU A 107 -3.24 7.31 20.81
N ASN A 108 -3.54 7.80 22.01
CA ASN A 108 -3.26 7.02 23.20
C ASN A 108 -4.11 5.74 23.12
N ILE A 109 -3.46 4.57 23.11
CA ILE A 109 -4.12 3.26 22.95
C ILE A 109 -5.21 3.04 24.01
N ASN A 110 -5.06 3.64 25.19
CA ASN A 110 -6.05 3.57 26.28
C ASN A 110 -7.28 4.45 26.04
N ASN A 111 -7.35 5.19 24.93
CA ASN A 111 -8.37 6.19 24.64
C ASN A 111 -8.96 6.06 23.22
N ILE A 112 -8.61 5.02 22.47
CA ILE A 112 -9.16 4.76 21.13
C ILE A 112 -10.66 4.48 21.18
N TRP A 113 -11.11 3.76 22.21
CA TRP A 113 -12.52 3.45 22.49
C TRP A 113 -13.05 4.36 23.60
N ASN A 114 -13.25 5.64 23.28
CA ASN A 114 -13.78 6.63 24.21
C ASN A 114 -15.21 7.04 23.82
N SER A 115 -16.18 6.80 24.71
CA SER A 115 -17.60 7.10 24.50
C SER A 115 -17.91 8.61 24.43
N GLU A 116 -17.05 9.45 24.99
CA GLU A 116 -17.16 10.92 24.93
C GLU A 116 -16.59 11.49 23.61
N LYS A 117 -15.93 10.64 22.80
CA LYS A 117 -15.32 11.09 21.55
C LYS A 117 -16.38 11.24 20.48
N ASP A 118 -16.45 12.44 19.90
CA ASP A 118 -17.26 12.70 18.71
C ASP A 118 -16.82 11.75 17.59
N PHE A 119 -17.79 11.07 16.98
CA PHE A 119 -17.58 10.15 15.88
C PHE A 119 -16.88 10.80 14.68
N SER A 120 -17.09 12.10 14.46
CA SER A 120 -16.39 12.86 13.41
C SER A 120 -14.87 12.92 13.62
N LYS A 121 -14.41 12.68 14.86
CA LYS A 121 -13.00 12.64 15.25
C LYS A 121 -12.48 11.21 15.39
N VAL A 122 -13.32 10.20 15.18
CA VAL A 122 -12.87 8.81 15.16
C VAL A 122 -12.03 8.62 13.91
N GLY A 123 -10.78 8.29 14.16
CA GLY A 123 -9.80 7.98 13.17
C GLY A 123 -10.18 6.86 12.21
N ARG A 124 -10.10 7.13 10.91
CA ARG A 124 -10.36 6.15 9.84
C ARG A 124 -9.20 6.03 8.85
N GLY A 125 -8.00 6.40 9.29
CA GLY A 125 -6.82 6.21 8.46
C GLY A 125 -6.61 4.73 8.16
N LEU A 126 -6.17 4.40 6.95
CA LEU A 126 -5.94 3.03 6.49
C LEU A 126 -5.19 2.21 7.53
N PHE A 127 -4.10 2.76 8.07
CA PHE A 127 -3.29 2.16 9.12
C PHE A 127 -3.43 2.92 10.44
N GLY A 128 -4.62 3.46 10.75
CA GLY A 128 -4.92 4.10 12.04
C GLY A 128 -5.18 3.07 13.15
N ASP A 129 -5.10 3.47 14.42
CA ASP A 129 -5.21 2.54 15.55
C ASP A 129 -6.57 1.79 15.59
N PRO A 130 -7.74 2.44 15.39
CA PRO A 130 -9.02 1.72 15.35
C PRO A 130 -9.13 0.71 14.20
N TYR A 131 -8.64 1.07 13.01
CA TYR A 131 -8.60 0.16 11.86
C TYR A 131 -7.62 -0.99 12.08
N GLY A 132 -6.52 -0.72 12.77
CA GLY A 132 -5.55 -1.73 13.15
C GLY A 132 -6.14 -2.80 14.05
N GLU A 133 -6.82 -2.37 15.12
CA GLU A 133 -7.45 -3.29 16.07
C GLU A 133 -8.62 -4.08 15.46
N ILE A 134 -9.48 -3.43 14.67
CA ILE A 134 -10.68 -4.09 14.11
C ILE A 134 -10.34 -4.96 12.90
N PHE A 135 -9.51 -4.48 11.97
CA PHE A 135 -9.37 -5.10 10.65
C PHE A 135 -8.00 -5.73 10.44
N TRP A 136 -6.92 -4.95 10.52
CA TRP A 136 -5.61 -5.39 10.05
C TRP A 136 -4.94 -6.41 10.97
N ASN A 137 -4.93 -6.17 12.27
CA ASN A 137 -4.28 -7.08 13.21
C ASN A 137 -4.99 -8.46 13.27
N PRO A 138 -6.34 -8.53 13.32
CA PRO A 138 -7.04 -9.82 13.21
C PRO A 138 -6.81 -10.50 11.85
N ALA A 139 -6.79 -9.74 10.74
CA ALA A 139 -6.53 -10.31 9.42
C ALA A 139 -5.12 -10.88 9.30
N TYR A 140 -4.10 -10.20 9.86
CA TYR A 140 -2.75 -10.72 9.91
C TYR A 140 -2.65 -11.97 10.80
N LYS A 141 -3.33 -11.96 11.96
CA LYS A 141 -3.45 -13.15 12.81
C LYS A 141 -4.02 -14.34 12.02
N ASN A 142 -5.12 -14.11 11.29
CA ASN A 142 -5.74 -15.15 10.45
C ASN A 142 -4.84 -15.66 9.33
N LEU A 143 -3.86 -14.87 8.86
CA LEU A 143 -2.86 -15.32 7.90
C LEU A 143 -1.82 -16.23 8.56
N ILE A 144 -1.28 -15.81 9.71
CA ILE A 144 -0.18 -16.54 10.38
C ILE A 144 -0.65 -17.76 11.18
N ASP A 145 -1.94 -17.82 11.53
CA ASP A 145 -2.57 -18.97 12.19
C ASP A 145 -3.11 -20.00 11.17
N ASP A 146 -3.10 -19.68 9.87
CA ASP A 146 -3.62 -20.57 8.83
C ASP A 146 -2.62 -21.70 8.52
N SER A 147 -2.99 -22.95 8.85
CA SER A 147 -2.10 -24.11 8.71
C SER A 147 -1.62 -24.37 7.29
N ASP A 148 -2.35 -23.90 6.27
CA ASP A 148 -1.97 -24.12 4.88
C ASP A 148 -0.86 -23.15 4.43
N PHE A 149 -0.66 -22.04 5.16
CA PHE A 149 0.25 -20.96 4.78
C PHE A 149 1.25 -20.54 5.87
N ALA A 150 1.00 -20.84 7.15
CA ALA A 150 1.77 -20.35 8.29
C ALA A 150 3.26 -20.70 8.23
N ASP A 151 3.59 -21.89 7.72
CA ASP A 151 4.97 -22.38 7.59
C ASP A 151 5.63 -21.99 6.24
N HIS A 152 4.96 -21.17 5.43
CA HIS A 152 5.50 -20.78 4.13
C HIS A 152 6.69 -19.83 4.28
N HIS A 153 7.82 -20.20 3.68
CA HIS A 153 9.09 -19.49 3.86
C HIS A 153 9.04 -17.99 3.52
N SER A 154 8.20 -17.59 2.56
CA SER A 154 8.01 -16.19 2.17
C SER A 154 7.49 -15.29 3.31
N LEU A 155 6.81 -15.87 4.31
CA LEU A 155 6.30 -15.14 5.48
C LEU A 155 7.31 -15.03 6.63
N ASN A 156 8.39 -15.81 6.62
CA ASN A 156 9.32 -15.94 7.76
C ASN A 156 9.89 -14.60 8.23
N TYR A 157 10.20 -13.69 7.30
CA TYR A 157 10.69 -12.35 7.63
C TYR A 157 9.68 -11.60 8.50
N TYR A 158 8.39 -11.62 8.13
CA TYR A 158 7.34 -10.89 8.85
C TYR A 158 6.98 -11.57 10.18
N LEU A 159 6.97 -12.90 10.22
CA LEU A 159 6.79 -13.67 11.46
C LEU A 159 7.87 -13.35 12.50
N THR A 160 9.09 -13.07 12.05
CA THR A 160 10.22 -12.72 12.92
C THR A 160 10.25 -11.23 13.25
N ALA A 161 9.94 -10.36 12.29
CA ALA A 161 10.04 -8.91 12.43
C ALA A 161 8.87 -8.32 13.24
N ILE A 162 7.71 -8.96 13.23
CA ILE A 162 6.50 -8.48 13.89
C ILE A 162 6.29 -9.26 15.19
N ASP A 163 6.61 -8.60 16.32
CA ASP A 163 6.50 -9.14 17.67
C ASP A 163 5.03 -9.25 18.15
N GLY A 164 4.26 -10.11 17.49
CA GLY A 164 2.85 -10.39 17.77
C GLY A 164 1.88 -9.71 16.79
N PRO A 165 0.74 -10.36 16.47
CA PRO A 165 -0.18 -9.87 15.44
C PRO A 165 -0.81 -8.52 15.77
N GLU A 166 -0.93 -8.16 17.05
CA GLU A 166 -1.41 -6.85 17.50
C GLU A 166 -0.49 -5.69 17.12
N LYS A 167 0.78 -5.98 16.77
CA LYS A 167 1.76 -4.98 16.34
C LYS A 167 1.85 -4.83 14.84
N PHE A 168 1.11 -5.62 14.04
CA PHE A 168 1.15 -5.58 12.58
C PHE A 168 0.93 -4.16 12.04
N THR A 169 -0.18 -3.52 12.41
CA THR A 169 -0.51 -2.17 11.90
C THR A 169 0.54 -1.13 12.28
N LYS A 170 1.12 -1.24 13.48
CA LYS A 170 2.19 -0.35 13.94
C LYS A 170 3.46 -0.54 13.10
N TYR A 171 3.84 -1.78 12.84
CA TYR A 171 4.97 -2.12 11.99
C TYR A 171 4.78 -1.57 10.56
N ILE A 172 3.63 -1.86 9.94
CA ILE A 172 3.32 -1.37 8.59
C ILE A 172 3.35 0.16 8.52
N ARG A 173 2.79 0.85 9.52
CA ARG A 173 2.82 2.32 9.59
C ARG A 173 4.25 2.86 9.64
N GLN A 174 5.13 2.23 10.42
CA GLN A 174 6.53 2.63 10.55
C GLN A 174 7.29 2.44 9.22
N GLU A 175 7.21 1.25 8.62
CA GLU A 175 7.91 0.96 7.37
C GLU A 175 7.38 1.79 6.20
N ALA A 176 6.06 1.91 6.06
CA ALA A 176 5.46 2.72 4.99
C ALA A 176 5.81 4.22 5.15
N SER A 177 5.88 4.74 6.38
CA SER A 177 6.31 6.12 6.65
C SER A 177 7.79 6.33 6.31
N LYS A 178 8.65 5.37 6.68
CA LYS A 178 10.08 5.39 6.36
C LYS A 178 10.29 5.38 4.84
N LEU A 179 9.66 4.44 4.12
CA LEU A 179 9.76 4.36 2.66
C LEU A 179 9.24 5.62 1.98
N TYR A 180 8.07 6.11 2.36
CA TYR A 180 7.52 7.34 1.78
C TYR A 180 8.46 8.54 1.98
N SER A 181 9.03 8.70 3.17
CA SER A 181 9.97 9.79 3.46
C SER A 181 11.26 9.65 2.64
N SER A 182 11.83 8.44 2.59
CA SER A 182 13.03 8.16 1.81
C SER A 182 12.79 8.38 0.32
N LEU A 183 11.68 7.94 -0.25
CA LEU A 183 11.42 8.12 -1.67
C LEU A 183 11.10 9.58 -2.01
N SER A 184 10.43 10.31 -1.11
CA SER A 184 10.09 11.72 -1.32
C SER A 184 11.31 12.59 -1.55
N LYS A 185 12.39 12.36 -0.80
CA LYS A 185 13.66 13.10 -0.95
C LYS A 185 14.32 12.91 -2.32
N GLY A 186 14.10 11.76 -2.98
CA GLY A 186 14.57 11.50 -4.35
C GLY A 186 13.68 12.10 -5.45
N VAL A 187 12.50 12.62 -5.10
CA VAL A 187 11.52 13.20 -6.05
C VAL A 187 11.49 14.73 -5.98
N HIS A 188 11.81 15.32 -4.83
CA HIS A 188 11.79 16.76 -4.67
C HIS A 188 13.01 17.42 -5.31
N SER A 189 12.75 18.42 -6.17
CA SER A 189 13.78 19.23 -6.85
C SER A 189 14.66 20.07 -5.90
N GLU A 190 14.42 19.98 -4.58
CA GLU A 190 15.25 20.60 -3.55
C GLU A 190 16.53 19.80 -3.26
N LEU A 191 16.67 18.59 -3.83
CA LEU A 191 17.91 17.84 -3.85
C LEU A 191 18.88 18.49 -4.86
N ILE A 192 19.73 19.40 -4.38
CA ILE A 192 20.68 20.19 -5.20
C ILE A 192 22.09 19.55 -5.20
N ILE A 193 22.23 18.36 -4.61
CA ILE A 193 23.44 17.53 -4.67
C ILE A 193 23.23 16.42 -5.70
N GLU A 194 24.33 15.95 -6.30
CA GLU A 194 24.29 14.83 -7.25
C GLU A 194 23.55 13.64 -6.62
N PRO A 195 22.43 13.16 -7.21
CA PRO A 195 21.64 12.06 -6.67
C PRO A 195 22.49 10.82 -6.39
N GLU A 196 23.53 10.61 -7.21
CA GLU A 196 24.51 9.51 -7.11
C GLU A 196 25.25 9.45 -5.74
N ILE A 197 25.26 10.54 -4.96
CA ILE A 197 25.93 10.60 -3.65
C ILE A 197 25.05 10.06 -2.51
N ILE A 198 23.71 10.11 -2.64
CA ILE A 198 22.74 9.66 -1.60
C ILE A 198 21.83 8.54 -2.08
N TYR A 199 21.52 8.52 -3.37
CA TYR A 199 20.71 7.55 -4.09
C TYR A 199 21.60 6.85 -5.12
N ASP A 200 22.63 6.15 -4.64
CA ASP A 200 23.29 5.20 -5.51
C ASP A 200 22.29 4.12 -5.97
N LYS A 201 22.65 3.43 -7.05
CA LYS A 201 21.85 2.35 -7.62
C LYS A 201 21.43 1.35 -6.54
N THR A 202 22.35 1.01 -5.64
CA THR A 202 22.12 0.01 -4.61
C THR A 202 21.00 0.41 -3.67
N THR A 203 21.09 1.62 -3.14
CA THR A 203 20.12 2.19 -2.20
C THR A 203 18.73 2.29 -2.84
N VAL A 204 18.66 2.73 -4.11
CA VAL A 204 17.36 2.85 -4.79
C VAL A 204 16.77 1.47 -5.08
N GLY A 205 17.60 0.51 -5.52
CA GLY A 205 17.18 -0.88 -5.73
C GLY A 205 16.57 -1.48 -4.45
N GLU A 206 17.22 -1.30 -3.31
CA GLU A 206 16.69 -1.74 -2.01
C GLU A 206 15.36 -1.05 -1.66
N LEU A 207 15.22 0.25 -1.91
CA LEU A 207 13.97 0.98 -1.67
C LEU A 207 12.83 0.44 -2.54
N ILE A 208 13.10 0.13 -3.81
CA ILE A 208 12.12 -0.46 -4.75
C ILE A 208 11.67 -1.83 -4.24
N VAL A 209 12.62 -2.70 -3.91
CA VAL A 209 12.35 -4.03 -3.35
C VAL A 209 11.51 -3.93 -2.09
N ASN A 210 11.86 -3.02 -1.18
CA ASN A 210 11.13 -2.81 0.07
C ASN A 210 9.71 -2.29 -0.15
N VAL A 211 9.47 -1.42 -1.14
CA VAL A 211 8.11 -1.00 -1.52
C VAL A 211 7.28 -2.19 -2.00
N ILE A 212 7.85 -3.05 -2.85
CA ILE A 212 7.13 -4.21 -3.39
C ILE A 212 6.85 -5.23 -2.29
N LYS A 213 7.84 -5.55 -1.45
CA LYS A 213 7.67 -6.43 -0.27
C LYS A 213 6.60 -5.88 0.68
N LEU A 214 6.66 -4.59 1.02
CA LEU A 214 5.67 -3.98 1.90
C LEU A 214 4.28 -3.98 1.28
N SER A 215 4.18 -3.68 -0.01
CA SER A 215 2.91 -3.67 -0.76
C SER A 215 2.33 -5.08 -0.88
N SER A 216 3.16 -6.10 -1.06
CA SER A 216 2.71 -7.48 -1.18
C SER A 216 2.18 -8.01 0.16
N ILE A 217 2.85 -7.75 1.28
CA ILE A 217 2.38 -8.20 2.60
C ILE A 217 1.06 -7.53 3.01
N ILE A 218 0.90 -6.21 2.80
CA ILE A 218 -0.39 -5.54 3.08
C ILE A 218 -1.48 -6.03 2.12
N GLY A 219 -1.11 -6.34 0.88
CA GLY A 219 -2.00 -6.90 -0.13
C GLY A 219 -2.57 -8.24 0.29
N ILE A 220 -1.71 -9.20 0.65
CA ILE A 220 -2.18 -10.54 1.04
C ILE A 220 -3.00 -10.50 2.33
N VAL A 221 -2.58 -9.71 3.33
CA VAL A 221 -3.34 -9.54 4.58
C VAL A 221 -4.71 -8.93 4.32
N SER A 222 -4.84 -7.98 3.39
CA SER A 222 -6.13 -7.34 3.09
C SER A 222 -7.20 -8.32 2.59
N HIS A 223 -6.80 -9.46 1.99
CA HIS A 223 -7.74 -10.51 1.57
C HIS A 223 -8.30 -11.34 2.71
N ARG A 224 -7.74 -11.23 3.92
CA ARG A 224 -8.27 -11.80 5.17
C ARG A 224 -9.20 -10.85 5.93
N ILE A 225 -9.43 -9.63 5.43
CA ILE A 225 -10.39 -8.69 6.02
C ILE A 225 -11.78 -8.97 5.45
N ASP A 226 -12.74 -9.36 6.29
CA ASP A 226 -14.07 -9.82 5.84
C ASP A 226 -14.92 -8.77 5.14
N CYS A 227 -14.84 -7.52 5.57
CA CYS A 227 -15.60 -6.43 4.96
C CYS A 227 -14.88 -5.78 3.76
N ALA A 228 -13.66 -6.19 3.43
CA ALA A 228 -12.94 -5.63 2.29
C ALA A 228 -13.60 -6.06 0.98
N THR A 229 -13.89 -5.09 0.13
CA THR A 229 -14.39 -5.34 -1.23
C THR A 229 -13.28 -5.89 -2.13
N CYS A 230 -13.67 -6.45 -3.28
CA CYS A 230 -12.76 -6.99 -4.30
C CYS A 230 -11.86 -8.14 -3.81
N ARG A 231 -12.26 -8.88 -2.77
CA ARG A 231 -11.46 -10.02 -2.30
C ARG A 231 -11.31 -11.09 -3.38
N LEU A 232 -10.12 -11.66 -3.46
CA LEU A 232 -9.85 -12.87 -4.23
C LEU A 232 -10.08 -14.11 -3.35
N PRO A 233 -10.30 -15.29 -3.96
CA PRO A 233 -9.98 -16.55 -3.29
C PRO A 233 -8.55 -16.48 -2.75
N PHE A 234 -8.36 -16.90 -1.49
CA PHE A 234 -7.10 -16.63 -0.79
C PHE A 234 -5.90 -17.30 -1.46
N ASP A 235 -6.05 -18.53 -1.97
CA ASP A 235 -5.00 -19.24 -2.72
C ASP A 235 -4.50 -18.43 -3.93
N ASN A 236 -5.42 -17.79 -4.67
CA ASN A 236 -5.07 -16.93 -5.80
C ASN A 236 -4.30 -15.69 -5.34
N ALA A 237 -4.75 -15.06 -4.25
CA ALA A 237 -4.04 -13.92 -3.67
C ALA A 237 -2.63 -14.34 -3.21
N PHE A 238 -2.52 -15.51 -2.59
CA PHE A 238 -1.25 -16.03 -2.08
C PHE A 238 -0.27 -16.32 -3.22
N GLN A 239 -0.74 -16.86 -4.34
CA GLN A 239 0.09 -17.06 -5.52
C GLN A 239 0.68 -15.75 -6.05
N TYR A 240 -0.10 -14.67 -6.10
CA TYR A 240 0.43 -13.36 -6.49
C TYR A 240 1.47 -12.83 -5.50
N TYR A 241 1.24 -13.01 -4.20
CA TYR A 241 2.18 -12.66 -3.15
C TYR A 241 3.49 -13.44 -3.27
N GLU A 242 3.43 -14.75 -3.49
CA GLU A 242 4.59 -15.61 -3.68
C GLU A 242 5.40 -15.20 -4.90
N ASN A 243 4.76 -14.94 -6.04
CA ASN A 243 5.45 -14.48 -7.25
C ASN A 243 6.20 -13.14 -7.02
N LEU A 244 5.65 -12.25 -6.19
CA LEU A 244 6.29 -10.99 -5.82
C LEU A 244 7.46 -11.20 -4.86
N TYR A 245 7.32 -12.14 -3.92
CA TYR A 245 8.40 -12.55 -3.03
C TYR A 245 9.58 -13.13 -3.81
N GLU A 246 9.34 -14.11 -4.68
CA GLU A 246 10.38 -14.73 -5.51
C GLU A 246 11.09 -13.69 -6.39
N TRP A 247 10.34 -12.78 -7.00
CA TRP A 247 10.95 -11.69 -7.77
C TRP A 247 11.88 -10.84 -6.88
N SER A 248 11.45 -10.52 -5.67
CA SER A 248 12.20 -9.67 -4.74
C SER A 248 13.48 -10.31 -4.20
N GLU A 249 13.53 -11.64 -4.11
CA GLU A 249 14.73 -12.38 -3.71
C GLU A 249 15.74 -12.53 -4.86
N ASN A 250 15.28 -12.46 -6.10
CA ASN A 250 16.12 -12.55 -7.31
C ASN A 250 16.41 -11.18 -7.94
N TYR A 251 16.00 -10.09 -7.30
CA TYR A 251 16.24 -8.75 -7.82
C TYR A 251 17.69 -8.35 -7.55
N ASP A 252 18.51 -8.41 -8.60
CA ASP A 252 19.89 -7.94 -8.54
C ASP A 252 19.92 -6.41 -8.44
N VAL A 253 20.45 -5.95 -7.32
CA VAL A 253 20.64 -4.54 -6.97
C VAL A 253 21.94 -4.01 -7.58
#